data_AF-A0A971KX65-F1
#
_entry.id   AF-A0A971KX65-F1
#
_cell.length_a   1.000
_cell.length_b   1.000
_cell.length_c   1.000
_cell.angle_alpha   90.00
_cell.angle_beta   90.00
_cell.angle_gamma   90.00
#
_symmetry.space_group_name_H-M   'P 1'
#
loop_
_entity.id
_entity.type
_entity.pdbx_description
1 polymer ?
#
loop_
_entity_poly.entity_id
_entity_poly.type
_entity_poly.pdbx_seq_one_letter_code
_entity_poly.pdbx_strand_id
1 'polypeptide(L)'
;MYRRVYRGKTIYKTGLIVIMIILMLFMPLRYPAEQQSGPVVRLLAPDGYDMELMVENVTNLYAASVDLYYDPDKVNIERIETGDLFTGSKSPWMELVNNINADEGIASFAVSLMGDVQTIGGTGTLVKIYYRLVDKRKPKIRILDYRTADSSGSHEFSVVPTLVSGDIEFIPYRSRVQINN
;
A
#
# COMPACT_ATOMS: atom_id res chain seq x y z
N MET A 1 22.23 -54.83 -67.56
CA MET A 1 23.19 -54.27 -66.56
C MET A 1 22.67 -52.90 -66.14
N TYR A 2 22.02 -52.75 -64.98
CA TYR A 2 21.51 -51.45 -64.52
C TYR A 2 21.92 -51.24 -63.06
N ARG A 3 22.76 -50.23 -62.84
CA ARG A 3 23.32 -49.79 -61.55
C ARG A 3 22.46 -48.64 -61.04
N ARG A 4 21.91 -48.73 -59.83
CA ARG A 4 21.24 -47.58 -59.19
C ARG A 4 22.01 -47.19 -57.91
N VAL A 5 22.46 -45.94 -57.92
CA VAL A 5 23.33 -45.29 -56.94
C VAL A 5 22.51 -44.86 -55.72
N TYR A 6 22.99 -45.17 -54.51
CA TYR A 6 22.49 -44.61 -53.26
C TYR A 6 22.83 -43.11 -53.19
N ARG A 7 21.82 -42.26 -53.03
CA ARG A 7 21.98 -40.85 -52.63
C ARG A 7 21.03 -40.56 -51.46
N GLY A 8 21.58 -40.56 -50.26
CA GLY A 8 20.86 -40.10 -49.07
C GLY A 8 21.85 -39.54 -48.07
N LYS A 9 21.87 -38.21 -47.90
CA LYS A 9 22.34 -37.48 -46.69
C LYS A 9 22.46 -35.97 -46.96
N THR A 10 21.34 -35.28 -47.21
CA THR A 10 21.33 -33.79 -47.13
C THR A 10 20.04 -33.21 -46.54
N ILE A 11 19.00 -34.02 -46.37
CA ILE A 11 17.67 -33.57 -45.91
C ILE A 11 17.65 -33.38 -44.37
N TYR A 12 18.55 -34.02 -43.64
CA TYR A 12 18.55 -34.01 -42.17
C TYR A 12 19.09 -32.71 -41.54
N LYS A 13 19.96 -31.95 -42.22
CA LYS A 13 20.58 -30.75 -41.64
C LYS A 13 19.67 -29.51 -41.71
N THR A 14 18.91 -29.35 -42.80
CA THR A 14 17.98 -28.21 -42.97
C THR A 14 16.71 -28.37 -42.14
N GLY A 15 16.19 -29.60 -42.00
CA GLY A 15 15.03 -29.87 -41.14
C GLY A 15 15.26 -29.53 -39.67
N LEU A 16 16.48 -29.75 -39.17
CA LEU A 16 16.83 -29.51 -37.76
C LEU A 16 16.89 -28.00 -37.42
N ILE A 17 17.31 -27.16 -38.37
CA ILE A 17 17.37 -25.70 -38.19
C ILE A 17 15.96 -25.11 -38.16
N VAL A 18 15.06 -25.58 -39.02
CA VAL A 18 13.67 -25.10 -39.06
C VAL A 18 12.92 -25.46 -37.78
N ILE A 19 13.15 -26.65 -37.22
CA ILE A 19 12.57 -27.08 -35.94
C ILE A 19 13.03 -26.20 -34.76
N MET A 20 14.31 -25.80 -34.72
CA MET A 20 14.82 -24.91 -33.67
C MET A 20 14.20 -23.51 -33.71
N ILE A 21 13.97 -22.94 -34.90
CA ILE A 21 13.34 -21.62 -35.06
C ILE A 21 11.87 -21.67 -34.61
N ILE A 22 11.16 -22.75 -34.96
CA ILE A 22 9.77 -22.96 -34.51
C ILE A 22 9.73 -23.12 -32.98
N LEU A 23 10.67 -23.85 -32.38
CA LEU A 23 10.76 -23.99 -30.92
C LEU A 23 11.03 -22.65 -30.20
N MET A 24 11.82 -21.76 -30.79
CA MET A 24 12.04 -20.41 -30.23
C MET A 24 10.81 -19.50 -30.36
N LEU A 25 9.98 -19.67 -31.40
CA LEU A 25 8.73 -18.93 -31.57
C LEU A 25 7.63 -19.33 -30.57
N PHE A 26 7.67 -20.58 -30.06
CA PHE A 26 6.74 -21.07 -29.04
C PHE A 26 7.30 -21.04 -27.62
N MET A 27 8.51 -20.52 -27.43
CA MET A 27 9.04 -20.30 -26.10
C MET A 27 8.26 -19.15 -25.47
N PRO A 28 7.51 -19.36 -24.36
CA PRO A 28 6.91 -18.23 -23.67
C PRO A 28 8.06 -17.33 -23.25
N LEU A 29 8.09 -16.11 -23.78
CA LEU A 29 8.87 -15.03 -23.22
C LEU A 29 8.42 -14.93 -21.76
N ARG A 30 9.18 -15.54 -20.86
CA ARG A 30 9.05 -15.33 -19.43
C ARG A 30 9.56 -13.91 -19.22
N TYR A 31 8.68 -12.94 -19.45
CA TYR A 31 8.89 -11.62 -18.86
C TYR A 31 9.13 -11.88 -17.38
N PRO A 32 10.26 -11.42 -16.81
CA PRO A 32 10.37 -11.41 -15.36
C PRO A 32 9.11 -10.70 -14.86
N ALA A 33 8.39 -11.32 -13.93
CA ALA A 33 7.31 -10.63 -13.26
C ALA A 33 7.92 -9.33 -12.75
N GLU A 34 7.43 -8.19 -13.23
CA GLU A 34 7.75 -6.92 -12.59
C GLU A 34 7.40 -7.12 -11.12
N GLN A 35 8.41 -7.08 -10.27
CA GLN A 35 8.24 -7.14 -8.84
C GLN A 35 7.49 -5.88 -8.48
N GLN A 36 6.16 -5.94 -8.52
CA GLN A 36 5.30 -4.81 -8.25
C GLN A 36 5.67 -4.32 -6.85
N SER A 37 6.28 -3.15 -6.81
CA SER A 37 6.76 -2.56 -5.56
C SER A 37 5.56 -2.46 -4.62
N GLY A 38 5.70 -2.97 -3.40
CA GLY A 38 4.66 -2.83 -2.38
C GLY A 38 4.32 -1.36 -2.11
N PRO A 39 3.28 -1.09 -1.31
CA PRO A 39 2.88 0.27 -1.04
C PRO A 39 4.04 1.07 -0.43
N VAL A 40 4.26 2.29 -0.92
CA VAL A 40 5.32 3.19 -0.43
C VAL A 40 4.65 4.37 0.27
N VAL A 41 5.08 4.66 1.49
CA VAL A 41 4.57 5.79 2.27
C VAL A 41 5.57 6.93 2.27
N ARG A 42 5.09 8.15 2.03
CA ARG A 42 5.89 9.38 1.97
C ARG A 42 5.25 10.49 2.79
N LEU A 43 6.09 11.35 3.34
CA LEU A 43 5.65 12.60 3.94
C LEU A 43 5.90 13.76 2.98
N LEU A 44 4.87 14.56 2.76
CA LEU A 44 4.92 15.79 1.98
C LEU A 44 4.58 16.98 2.90
N ALA A 45 5.09 18.16 2.57
CA ALA A 45 4.78 19.41 3.28
C ALA A 45 4.43 20.52 2.26
N PRO A 46 3.25 20.45 1.63
CA PRO A 46 2.81 21.41 0.61
C PRO A 46 2.14 22.66 1.23
N ASP A 47 1.81 23.64 0.39
CA ASP A 47 1.21 24.89 0.83
C ASP A 47 -0.25 24.70 1.28
N GLY A 48 -0.52 24.82 2.58
CA GLY A 48 -1.88 24.88 3.15
C GLY A 48 -2.18 23.88 4.27
N TYR A 49 -1.47 22.76 4.32
CA TYR A 49 -1.42 21.81 5.44
C TYR A 49 0.04 21.56 5.76
N ASP A 50 0.37 21.46 7.04
CA ASP A 50 1.76 21.37 7.45
C ASP A 50 2.39 20.02 7.07
N MET A 51 1.57 18.97 6.94
CA MET A 51 2.02 17.64 6.53
C MET A 51 0.91 16.82 5.85
N GLU A 52 1.28 16.10 4.79
CA GLU A 52 0.50 15.01 4.22
C GLU A 52 1.24 13.70 4.29
N LEU A 53 0.48 12.64 4.54
CA LEU A 53 0.96 11.28 4.36
C LEU A 53 0.45 10.76 3.02
N MET A 54 1.33 10.68 2.03
CA MET A 54 1.03 10.13 0.71
C MET A 54 1.37 8.63 0.68
N VAL A 55 0.50 7.84 0.05
CA VAL A 55 0.73 6.41 -0.18
C VAL A 55 0.71 6.15 -1.68
N GLU A 56 1.74 5.48 -2.18
CA GLU A 56 1.93 5.12 -3.59
C GLU A 56 1.80 3.60 -3.78
N ASN A 57 1.44 3.17 -4.99
CA ASN A 57 1.42 1.76 -5.40
C ASN A 57 0.51 0.85 -4.54
N VAL A 58 -0.59 1.41 -4.04
CA VAL A 58 -1.60 0.64 -3.30
C VAL A 58 -2.35 -0.26 -4.29
N THR A 59 -2.57 -1.52 -3.92
CA THR A 59 -3.27 -2.49 -4.78
C THR A 59 -4.55 -3.03 -4.17
N ASN A 60 -4.68 -3.03 -2.85
CA ASN A 60 -5.78 -3.70 -2.16
C ASN A 60 -6.09 -3.09 -0.78
N LEU A 61 -6.19 -1.77 -0.65
CA LEU A 61 -6.40 -1.12 0.65
C LEU A 61 -7.87 -1.15 1.08
N TYR A 62 -8.13 -1.63 2.29
CA TYR A 62 -9.47 -1.63 2.90
C TYR A 62 -9.57 -0.66 4.07
N ALA A 63 -8.54 -0.60 4.91
CA ALA A 63 -8.48 0.31 6.04
C ALA A 63 -7.05 0.80 6.26
N ALA A 64 -6.92 1.93 6.94
CA ALA A 64 -5.64 2.48 7.32
C ALA A 64 -5.74 3.18 8.67
N SER A 65 -4.63 3.21 9.40
CA SER A 65 -4.47 4.02 10.59
C SER A 65 -3.14 4.76 10.58
N VAL A 66 -3.10 5.87 11.31
CA VAL A 66 -1.91 6.68 11.51
C VAL A 66 -1.87 7.10 12.97
N ASP A 67 -0.84 6.67 13.68
CA ASP A 67 -0.53 7.16 15.01
C ASP A 67 0.60 8.18 14.94
N LEU A 68 0.40 9.32 15.60
CA LEU A 68 1.35 10.41 15.71
C LEU A 68 1.82 10.49 17.15
N TYR A 69 3.13 10.55 17.34
CA TYR A 69 3.76 10.78 18.63
C TYR A 69 4.65 12.02 18.50
N TYR A 70 4.46 13.02 19.35
CA TYR A 70 5.17 14.29 19.23
C TYR A 70 5.50 14.89 20.60
N ASP A 71 6.48 15.78 20.61
CA ASP A 71 6.84 16.58 21.78
C ASP A 71 5.86 17.76 21.90
N PRO A 72 4.95 17.78 22.89
CA PRO A 72 3.90 18.79 23.00
C PRO A 72 4.45 20.20 23.29
N ASP A 73 5.68 20.30 23.81
CA ASP A 73 6.36 21.58 24.02
C ASP A 73 6.88 22.19 22.70
N LYS A 74 6.94 21.40 21.63
CA LYS A 74 7.45 21.83 20.31
C LYS A 74 6.36 21.91 19.26
N VAL A 75 5.36 21.04 19.32
CA VAL A 75 4.36 20.86 18.27
C VAL A 75 2.99 20.71 18.90
N ASN A 76 2.01 21.38 18.32
CA ASN A 76 0.61 21.23 18.66
C ASN A 76 -0.17 20.78 17.42
N ILE A 77 -0.68 19.55 17.41
CA ILE A 77 -1.58 19.07 16.35
C ILE A 77 -2.94 19.74 16.54
N GLU A 78 -3.44 20.42 15.50
CA GLU A 78 -4.68 21.19 15.55
C GLU A 78 -5.86 20.40 14.99
N ARG A 79 -5.63 19.66 13.90
CA ARG A 79 -6.63 18.79 13.29
C ARG A 79 -5.99 17.75 12.39
N ILE A 80 -6.72 16.66 12.18
CA ILE A 80 -6.39 15.58 11.25
C ILE A 80 -7.59 15.37 10.33
N GLU A 81 -7.33 15.25 9.03
CA GLU A 81 -8.37 15.06 8.03
C GLU A 81 -8.07 13.90 7.09
N THR A 82 -9.14 13.18 6.72
CA THR A 82 -9.06 12.11 5.73
C THR A 82 -8.62 12.67 4.36
N GLY A 83 -7.63 12.02 3.74
CA GLY A 83 -7.12 12.41 2.42
C GLY A 83 -7.97 11.94 1.24
N ASP A 84 -7.53 12.26 0.02
CA ASP A 84 -8.24 11.96 -1.22
C ASP A 84 -8.23 10.47 -1.58
N LEU A 85 -7.32 9.68 -0.99
CA LEU A 85 -7.29 8.24 -1.17
C LEU A 85 -8.61 7.57 -0.73
N PHE A 86 -9.25 8.07 0.32
CA PHE A 86 -10.58 7.62 0.77
C PHE A 86 -11.70 8.56 0.30
N THR A 87 -11.55 9.88 0.46
CA THR A 87 -12.63 10.84 0.11
C THR A 87 -12.91 10.90 -1.40
N GLY A 88 -11.91 10.62 -2.24
CA GLY A 88 -12.04 10.50 -3.69
C GLY A 88 -12.42 9.10 -4.15
N SER A 89 -12.48 8.11 -3.25
CA SER A 89 -12.92 6.76 -3.59
C SER A 89 -14.43 6.73 -3.87
N LYS A 90 -14.86 5.81 -4.75
CA LYS A 90 -16.29 5.57 -5.02
C LYS A 90 -16.93 4.64 -3.98
N SER A 91 -16.13 4.04 -3.12
CA SER A 91 -16.58 3.10 -2.10
C SER A 91 -17.04 3.86 -0.85
N PRO A 92 -18.11 3.41 -0.17
CA PRO A 92 -18.49 3.99 1.12
C PRO A 92 -17.37 3.77 2.14
N TRP A 93 -17.08 4.79 2.93
CA TRP A 93 -16.03 4.79 3.93
C TRP A 93 -16.48 5.52 5.19
N MET A 94 -15.76 5.28 6.28
CA MET A 94 -15.96 6.01 7.54
C MET A 94 -14.65 6.23 8.27
N GLU A 95 -14.59 7.35 8.98
CA GLU A 95 -13.59 7.59 10.01
C GLU A 95 -13.95 6.79 11.26
N LEU A 96 -13.02 5.94 11.73
CA LEU A 96 -13.17 5.09 12.91
C LEU A 96 -12.57 5.75 14.16
N VAL A 97 -11.46 6.48 13.99
CA VAL A 97 -10.75 7.18 15.06
C VAL A 97 -10.25 8.52 14.53
N ASN A 98 -10.44 9.57 15.32
CA ASN A 98 -9.81 10.87 15.12
C ASN A 98 -9.73 11.56 16.48
N ASN A 99 -8.63 11.30 17.18
CA ASN A 99 -8.42 11.73 18.55
C ASN A 99 -7.07 12.41 18.69
N ILE A 100 -7.03 13.55 19.35
CA ILE A 100 -5.81 14.30 19.65
C ILE A 100 -5.74 14.46 21.17
N ASN A 101 -4.75 13.81 21.79
CA ASN A 101 -4.38 14.02 23.18
C ASN A 101 -3.15 14.93 23.23
N ALA A 102 -3.39 16.25 23.28
CA ALA A 102 -2.33 17.24 23.26
C ALA A 102 -1.43 17.19 24.50
N ASP A 103 -1.97 16.78 25.65
CA ASP A 103 -1.21 16.70 26.90
C ASP A 103 -0.20 15.54 26.89
N GLU A 104 -0.55 14.43 26.24
CA GLU A 104 0.33 13.27 26.11
C GLU A 104 1.21 13.29 24.84
N GLY A 105 0.98 14.24 23.94
CA GLY A 105 1.69 14.31 22.67
C GLY A 105 1.32 13.16 21.72
N ILE A 106 0.06 12.71 21.75
CA ILE A 106 -0.42 11.57 20.97
C ILE A 106 -1.61 12.01 20.12
N ALA A 107 -1.61 11.67 18.84
CA ALA A 107 -2.81 11.75 18.03
C ALA A 107 -3.00 10.48 17.20
N SER A 108 -4.22 9.97 17.16
CA SER A 108 -4.57 8.73 16.47
C SER A 108 -5.67 8.98 15.45
N PHE A 109 -5.48 8.41 14.26
CA PHE A 109 -6.42 8.48 13.17
C PHE A 109 -6.62 7.09 12.56
N ALA A 110 -7.86 6.74 12.23
CA ALA A 110 -8.17 5.50 11.52
C ALA A 110 -9.38 5.67 10.60
N VAL A 111 -9.31 5.05 9.42
CA VAL A 111 -10.33 5.11 8.38
C VAL A 111 -10.50 3.72 7.75
N SER A 112 -11.73 3.37 7.38
CA SER A 112 -12.05 2.09 6.75
C SER A 112 -13.13 2.24 5.70
N LEU A 113 -13.08 1.37 4.69
CA LEU A 113 -14.23 1.08 3.84
C LEU A 113 -15.35 0.41 4.64
N MET A 114 -16.59 0.57 4.17
CA MET A 114 -17.78 0.02 4.81
C MET A 114 -18.43 -1.08 3.95
N GLY A 115 -18.51 -2.29 4.51
CA GLY A 115 -19.17 -3.43 3.86
C GLY A 115 -18.28 -4.18 2.87
N ASP A 116 -18.91 -5.05 2.07
CA ASP A 116 -18.24 -5.78 0.99
C ASP A 116 -18.20 -4.90 -0.26
N VAL A 117 -17.11 -4.14 -0.39
CA VAL A 117 -16.93 -3.13 -1.43
C VAL A 117 -15.57 -3.25 -2.07
N GLN A 118 -15.43 -2.69 -3.26
CA GLN A 118 -14.16 -2.68 -3.96
C GLN A 118 -13.11 -1.93 -3.14
N THR A 119 -11.97 -2.58 -2.93
CA THR A 119 -10.81 -2.03 -2.23
C THR A 119 -10.15 -0.92 -3.04
N ILE A 120 -9.46 -0.03 -2.34
CA ILE A 120 -8.78 1.10 -2.94
C ILE A 120 -7.44 0.65 -3.52
N GLY A 121 -7.15 1.08 -4.76
CA GLY A 121 -5.84 0.97 -5.38
C GLY A 121 -5.41 2.31 -6.00
N GLY A 122 -4.11 2.48 -6.21
CA GLY A 122 -3.50 3.66 -6.79
C GLY A 122 -2.58 4.42 -5.83
N THR A 123 -2.50 5.72 -6.05
CA THR A 123 -1.67 6.65 -5.29
C THR A 123 -2.54 7.83 -4.84
N GLY A 124 -2.37 8.29 -3.60
CA GLY A 124 -3.07 9.44 -3.08
C GLY A 124 -2.65 9.80 -1.66
N THR A 125 -3.20 10.90 -1.16
CA THR A 125 -3.05 11.33 0.23
C THR A 125 -3.94 10.47 1.12
N LEU A 126 -3.34 9.81 2.10
CA LEU A 126 -4.04 9.04 3.12
C LEU A 126 -4.63 9.98 4.19
N VAL A 127 -3.81 10.89 4.70
CA VAL A 127 -4.22 11.81 5.78
C VAL A 127 -3.51 13.17 5.62
N LYS A 128 -4.22 14.23 5.99
CA LYS A 128 -3.71 15.60 6.10
C LYS A 128 -3.63 15.98 7.56
N ILE A 129 -2.47 16.48 7.98
CA ILE A 129 -2.17 16.82 9.36
C ILE A 129 -1.85 18.30 9.42
N TYR A 130 -2.58 19.00 10.28
CA TYR A 130 -2.41 20.42 10.53
C TYR A 130 -1.82 20.59 11.91
N TYR A 131 -0.67 21.26 11.99
CA TYR A 131 0.03 21.43 13.24
C TYR A 131 0.68 22.80 13.32
N ARG A 132 0.71 23.34 14.53
CA ARG A 132 1.42 24.57 14.81
C ARG A 132 2.70 24.28 15.58
N LEU A 133 3.76 24.99 15.23
CA LEU A 133 4.99 24.97 15.99
C LEU A 133 4.82 25.83 17.25
N VAL A 134 5.10 25.23 18.40
CA VAL A 134 5.16 25.92 19.71
C VAL A 134 6.55 26.51 19.92
N ASP A 135 7.59 25.77 19.53
CA ASP A 135 8.97 26.26 19.42
C ASP A 135 9.24 26.82 18.01
N LYS A 136 10.12 27.81 17.87
CA LYS A 136 10.55 28.36 16.56
C LYS A 136 11.35 27.36 15.73
N ARG A 137 11.79 26.25 16.33
CA ARG A 137 12.53 25.19 15.65
C ARG A 137 11.59 24.13 15.10
N LYS A 138 11.75 23.80 13.81
CA LYS A 138 11.04 22.65 13.19
C LYS A 138 11.49 21.33 13.85
N PRO A 139 10.56 20.45 14.24
CA PRO A 139 10.88 19.14 14.80
C PRO A 139 11.50 18.23 13.73
N LYS A 140 12.34 17.30 14.15
CA LYS A 140 12.78 16.21 13.26
C LYS A 140 11.68 15.16 13.15
N ILE A 141 10.99 15.14 12.01
CA ILE A 141 9.93 14.18 11.71
C ILE A 141 10.51 12.84 11.22
N ARG A 142 9.95 11.72 11.67
CA ARG A 142 10.29 10.38 11.20
C ARG A 142 9.05 9.57 10.87
N ILE A 143 9.11 8.81 9.78
CA ILE A 143 8.15 7.72 9.53
C ILE A 143 8.72 6.47 10.18
N LEU A 144 7.96 5.82 11.05
CA LEU A 144 8.31 4.54 11.66
C LEU A 144 7.41 3.45 11.10
N ASP A 145 7.96 2.25 10.94
CA ASP A 145 7.15 1.07 10.72
C ASP A 145 6.50 0.69 12.06
N TYR A 146 5.23 0.25 12.07
CA TYR A 146 4.56 -0.24 13.28
C TYR A 146 5.39 -1.33 13.99
N ARG A 147 6.21 -2.10 13.25
CA ARG A 147 7.12 -3.13 13.77
C ARG A 147 8.38 -2.58 14.44
N THR A 148 8.72 -1.31 14.18
CA THR A 148 9.93 -0.64 14.69
C THR A 148 9.63 0.58 15.55
N ALA A 149 8.34 0.85 15.81
CA ALA A 149 7.87 1.95 16.65
C ALA A 149 8.46 1.92 18.08
N ASP A 150 8.84 0.74 18.58
CA ASP A 150 9.40 0.54 19.92
C ASP A 150 10.92 0.80 20.03
N SER A 151 11.55 1.37 18.98
CA SER A 151 12.94 1.82 19.11
C SER A 151 13.00 3.03 20.04
N SER A 152 13.59 2.84 21.21
CA SER A 152 13.70 3.71 22.40
C SER A 152 14.36 5.08 22.20
N GLY A 153 14.18 5.74 21.07
CA GLY A 153 14.65 7.10 20.82
C GLY A 153 13.60 8.12 21.27
N SER A 154 14.03 9.20 21.93
CA SER A 154 13.20 10.40 22.10
C SER A 154 12.87 10.96 20.71
N HIS A 155 11.66 10.72 20.23
CA HIS A 155 11.21 11.20 18.94
C HIS A 155 10.52 12.55 19.12
N GLU A 156 11.03 13.60 18.46
CA GLU A 156 10.39 14.93 18.49
C GLU A 156 9.04 14.92 17.76
N PHE A 157 8.95 14.14 16.67
CA PHE A 157 7.73 13.87 15.93
C PHE A 157 7.90 12.55 15.15
N SER A 158 7.06 11.55 15.44
CA SER A 158 6.96 10.28 14.72
C SER A 158 5.58 10.09 14.11
N VAL A 159 5.56 9.50 12.92
CA VAL A 159 4.36 9.11 12.18
C VAL A 159 4.42 7.61 11.96
N VAL A 160 3.40 6.88 12.42
CA VAL A 160 3.32 5.41 12.36
C VAL A 160 2.10 5.01 11.52
N PRO A 161 2.28 4.86 10.19
CA PRO A 161 1.20 4.43 9.32
C PRO A 161 1.03 2.91 9.33
N THR A 162 -0.22 2.46 9.31
CA THR A 162 -0.59 1.05 9.11
C THR A 162 -1.60 0.96 7.98
N LEU A 163 -1.34 0.07 7.01
CA LEU A 163 -2.24 -0.22 5.89
C LEU A 163 -2.79 -1.64 6.05
N VAL A 164 -4.10 -1.81 5.91
CA VAL A 164 -4.79 -3.09 6.05
C VAL A 164 -5.34 -3.49 4.68
N SER A 165 -4.95 -4.67 4.21
CA SER A 165 -5.48 -5.19 2.95
C SER A 165 -6.92 -5.69 3.10
N GLY A 166 -7.66 -5.68 2.00
CA GLY A 166 -9.02 -6.25 1.95
C GLY A 166 -9.07 -7.77 1.89
N ASP A 167 -7.92 -8.45 1.98
CA ASP A 167 -7.83 -9.91 2.07
C ASP A 167 -8.28 -10.35 3.47
N ILE A 168 -9.56 -10.17 3.78
CA ILE A 168 -10.18 -10.67 4.99
C ILE A 168 -10.56 -12.13 4.70
N GLU A 169 -9.99 -13.05 5.47
CA GLU A 169 -10.41 -14.45 5.49
C GLU A 169 -11.90 -14.52 5.86
N PHE A 170 -12.74 -14.93 4.91
CA PHE A 170 -14.18 -15.08 5.13
C PHE A 170 -14.42 -16.16 6.20
N ILE A 171 -14.76 -15.73 7.41
CA ILE A 171 -15.29 -16.64 8.44
C ILE A 171 -16.82 -16.63 8.29
N PRO A 172 -17.46 -17.67 7.71
CA PRO A 172 -18.91 -17.71 7.59
C PRO A 172 -19.55 -17.65 8.98
N TYR A 173 -20.23 -16.54 9.29
CA TYR A 173 -21.02 -16.41 10.50
C TYR A 173 -22.27 -17.29 10.38
N ARG A 174 -22.24 -18.51 10.93
CA ARG A 174 -23.46 -19.33 11.10
C ARG A 174 -24.22 -18.86 12.34
N SER A 175 -24.96 -17.76 12.26
CA SER A 175 -26.01 -17.50 13.26
C SER A 175 -27.25 -18.30 12.88
N ARG A 176 -27.52 -19.39 13.62
CA ARG A 176 -28.88 -19.92 13.73
C ARG A 176 -29.63 -19.02 14.72
N VAL A 177 -30.23 -17.95 14.25
CA VAL A 177 -31.23 -17.23 15.04
C VAL A 177 -32.52 -18.04 14.95
N GLN A 178 -32.82 -18.85 15.96
CA GLN A 178 -34.18 -19.33 16.19
C GLN A 178 -34.93 -18.20 16.90
N ILE A 179 -35.80 -17.51 16.16
CA ILE A 179 -36.85 -16.70 16.78
C ILE A 179 -37.92 -17.69 17.20
N ASN A 180 -38.02 -17.97 18.49
CA ASN A 180 -39.16 -18.67 19.04
C ASN A 180 -40.32 -17.66 19.12
N ASN A 181 -41.36 -17.90 18.32
CA ASN A 181 -42.65 -17.21 18.41
C ASN A 181 -43.35 -17.51 19.72
#